data_AF-A0A9D9WD20-F1
#
_entry.id   AF-A0A9D9WD20-F1
#
_cell.length_a   1.000
_cell.length_b   1.000
_cell.length_c   1.000
_cell.angle_alpha   90.00
_cell.angle_beta   90.00
_cell.angle_gamma   90.00
#
_symmetry.space_group_name_H-M   'P 1'
#
loop_
_entity.id
_entity.type
_entity.pdbx_description
1 polymer ?
#
loop_
_entity_poly.entity_id
_entity_poly.type
_entity_poly.pdbx_seq_one_letter_code
_entity_poly.pdbx_strand_id
1 'polypeptide(L)' 'MKNQISYSPEVRERAVRLVFEQQKEHESQWSAIKSIASKIGCT' A
#
# COMPACT_ATOMS: atom_id res chain seq x y z
N MET A 1 -8.56 -9.04 -23.84
CA MET A 1 -8.84 -8.52 -22.49
C MET A 1 -7.52 -8.00 -21.95
N LYS A 2 -7.42 -6.73 -21.53
CA LYS A 2 -6.16 -6.20 -21.00
C LYS A 2 -5.85 -7.02 -19.74
N ASN A 3 -4.80 -7.85 -19.77
CA ASN A 3 -4.24 -8.42 -18.56
C ASN A 3 -3.76 -7.23 -17.73
N GLN A 4 -4.65 -6.71 -16.87
CA GLN A 4 -4.26 -5.78 -15.84
C GLN A 4 -3.20 -6.52 -15.04
N ILE A 5 -1.96 -6.09 -15.13
CA ILE A 5 -0.85 -6.57 -14.30
C ILE A 5 -1.24 -6.15 -12.88
N SER A 6 -2.04 -6.99 -12.24
CA SER A 6 -2.52 -6.80 -10.89
C SER A 6 -1.39 -7.22 -9.98
N TYR A 7 -1.11 -6.42 -8.95
CA TYR A 7 -0.22 -6.86 -7.89
C TYR A 7 -0.68 -8.21 -7.35
N SER A 8 0.28 -9.11 -7.04
CA SER A 8 -0.03 -10.39 -6.40
C SER A 8 -0.94 -10.16 -5.19
N PRO A 9 -1.92 -11.04 -4.93
CA PRO A 9 -2.76 -10.95 -3.73
C PRO A 9 -1.94 -10.77 -2.45
N GLU A 10 -0.78 -11.42 -2.35
CA GLU A 10 0.12 -11.29 -1.19
C GLU A 10 0.65 -9.85 -1.02
N VAL A 11 0.99 -9.18 -2.13
CA VAL A 11 1.46 -7.78 -2.11
C VAL A 11 0.32 -6.86 -1.69
N ARG A 12 -0.91 -7.13 -2.16
CA ARG A 12 -2.09 -6.35 -1.78
C ARG A 12 -2.43 -6.50 -0.31
N GLU A 13 -2.48 -7.72 0.20
CA GLU A 13 -2.74 -7.97 1.62
C GLU A 13 -1.66 -7.39 2.53
N ARG A 14 -0.39 -7.54 2.14
CA ARG A 14 0.73 -6.94 2.86
C ARG A 14 0.64 -5.42 2.87
N ALA A 15 0.33 -4.80 1.74
CA ALA A 15 0.16 -3.34 1.66
C ALA A 15 -0.95 -2.85 2.59
N VAL A 16 -2.09 -3.54 2.61
CA VAL A 16 -3.23 -3.20 3.48
C VAL A 16 -2.86 -3.30 4.96
N ARG A 17 -2.21 -4.40 5.38
CA ARG A 17 -1.75 -4.55 6.78
C ARG A 17 -0.77 -3.45 7.18
N LEU A 18 0.21 -3.17 6.32
CA LEU A 18 1.20 -2.12 6.57
C LEU A 18 0.56 -0.73 6.71
N VAL A 19 -0.46 -0.41 5.91
CA VAL A 19 -1.18 0.88 6.04
C VAL A 19 -1.86 0.98 7.40
N PHE A 20 -2.49 -0.09 7.90
CA PHE A 20 -3.12 -0.09 9.23
C PHE A 20 -2.11 0.00 10.37
N GLU A 21 -0.94 -0.64 10.24
CA GLU A 21 0.14 -0.54 11.22
C GLU A 21 0.69 0.89 11.28
N GLN A 22 0.98 1.48 10.10
CA GLN A 22 1.57 2.80 9.97
C GLN A 22 0.55 3.94 10.18
N GLN A 23 -0.76 3.65 10.18
CA GLN A 23 -1.83 4.65 10.36
C GLN A 23 -1.67 5.42 11.68
N LYS A 24 -1.14 4.79 12.73
CA LYS A 24 -0.95 5.43 14.04
C LYS A 24 0.24 6.38 14.07
N GLU A 25 1.19 6.22 13.16
CA GLU A 25 2.42 7.02 13.06
C GLU A 25 2.26 8.22 12.11
N HIS A 26 1.17 8.29 11.35
CA HIS A 26 0.91 9.36 10.39
C HIS A 26 -0.33 10.17 10.76
N GLU A 27 -0.24 11.48 10.57
CA GLU A 27 -1.33 12.44 10.78
C GLU A 27 -2.56 12.19 9.89
N SER A 28 -2.40 11.41 8.82
CA SER A 28 -3.47 11.12 7.86
C SER A 28 -3.26 9.76 7.19
N GLN A 29 -4.37 9.05 6.94
CA GLN A 29 -4.36 7.79 6.20
C GLN A 29 -3.71 7.94 4.82
N TRP A 30 -3.95 9.06 4.14
CA TRP A 30 -3.32 9.36 2.86
C TRP A 30 -1.79 9.41 2.95
N SER A 31 -1.24 9.97 4.03
CA SER A 31 0.20 10.03 4.25
C SER A 31 0.79 8.64 4.51
N ALA A 32 0.08 7.80 5.29
CA ALA A 32 0.45 6.41 5.48
C ALA A 32 0.46 5.63 4.15
N ILE A 33 -0.59 5.77 3.35
CA ILE A 33 -0.69 5.11 2.04
C ILE A 33 0.45 5.54 1.11
N LYS A 34 0.79 6.83 1.05
CA LYS A 34 1.87 7.35 0.20
C LYS A 34 3.26 6.85 0.62
N SER A 35 3.47 6.74 1.94
CA SER A 35 4.67 6.14 2.52
C SER A 35 4.81 4.66 2.14
N ILE A 36 3.72 3.88 2.30
CA ILE A 36 3.70 2.46 1.94
C ILE A 36 3.84 2.25 0.43
N ALA A 37 3.19 3.07 -0.40
CA ALA A 37 3.31 3.01 -1.86
C ALA A 37 4.77 3.21 -2.28
N SER A 38 5.44 4.24 -1.75
CA SER A 38 6.87 4.49 -1.97
C SER A 38 7.75 3.31 -1.53
N LYS A 39 7.37 2.63 -0.44
CA LYS A 39 8.09 1.45 0.10
C LYS A 39 7.91 0.18 -0.74
N ILE A 40 6.78 0.03 -1.43
CA ILE A 40 6.49 -1.10 -2.34
C ILE A 40 7.03 -0.81 -3.76
N GLY A 41 7.35 0.45 -4.07
CA GLY A 41 7.73 0.88 -5.42
C GLY A 41 6.53 1.16 -6.33
N CYS A 42 5.38 1.46 -5.72
CA CYS A 42 4.18 1.93 -6.41
C CYS A 42 4.10 3.45 -6.24
N THR A 43 3.87 4.18 -7.33
CA THR A 43 3.66 5.65 -7.31
C THR A 43 2.23 6.00 -7.64
#